data_AF-A0A7S2DJP2-F1
#
_entry.id   AF-A0A7S2DJP2-F1
#
_cell.length_a   1.000
_cell.length_b   1.000
_cell.length_c   1.000
_cell.angle_alpha   90.00
_cell.angle_beta   90.00
_cell.angle_gamma   90.00
#
_symmetry.space_group_name_H-M   'P 1'
#
loop_
_entity.id
_entity.type
_entity.pdbx_description
1 polymer ?
#
loop_
_entity_poly.entity_id
_entity_poly.type
_entity_poly.pdbx_seq_one_letter_code
_entity_poly.pdbx_strand_id
1 'polypeptide(L)'
;MRLTYKSLPKNAAGNLGHQAVRYVLHRFFVQEHGWFIRGLEPNNNTWSSDAKPTTVKEWVPNYLQNLLEKRLGERGTDLHELAALAAALGDLVRKEAVGRLKTAYEIHGIPLDEASPEDEVE
;
A
#
# COMPACT_ATOMS: atom_id res chain seq x y z
N MET A 1 -4.79 1.13 -13.60
CA MET A 1 -3.76 0.09 -13.32
C MET A 1 -3.44 -0.88 -14.48
N ARG A 2 -4.45 -1.52 -15.13
CA ARG A 2 -4.22 -2.50 -16.22
C ARG A 2 -3.43 -1.96 -17.43
N LEU A 3 -3.65 -0.70 -17.79
CA LEU A 3 -2.92 -0.03 -18.88
C LEU A 3 -1.41 0.07 -18.55
N THR A 4 -1.08 0.56 -17.36
CA THR A 4 0.30 0.68 -16.87
C THR A 4 1.00 -0.67 -16.78
N TYR A 5 0.28 -1.73 -16.38
CA TYR A 5 0.84 -3.08 -16.37
C TYR A 5 1.24 -3.53 -17.78
N LYS A 6 0.42 -3.26 -18.80
CA LYS A 6 0.68 -3.68 -20.18
C LYS A 6 1.83 -2.90 -20.83
N SER A 7 2.05 -1.65 -20.44
CA SER A 7 3.07 -0.79 -21.06
C SER A 7 4.48 -0.99 -20.51
N LEU A 8 4.63 -1.69 -19.39
CA LEU A 8 5.92 -1.91 -18.74
C LEU A 8 6.61 -3.18 -19.25
N PRO A 9 7.96 -3.16 -19.36
CA PRO A 9 8.73 -4.32 -19.79
C PRO A 9 8.50 -5.49 -18.83
N LYS A 10 8.43 -6.68 -19.41
CA LYS A 10 8.28 -7.94 -18.69
C LYS A 10 9.62 -8.65 -18.54
N ASN A 11 9.79 -9.41 -17.46
CA ASN A 11 10.90 -10.32 -17.30
C ASN A 11 10.74 -11.56 -18.21
N ALA A 12 11.69 -12.48 -18.17
CA ALA A 12 11.67 -13.72 -18.97
C ALA A 12 10.42 -14.59 -18.71
N ALA A 13 9.77 -14.43 -17.56
CA ALA A 13 8.53 -15.13 -17.21
C ALA A 13 7.25 -14.40 -17.64
N GLY A 14 7.34 -13.26 -18.33
CA GLY A 14 6.17 -12.48 -18.76
C GLY A 14 5.55 -11.59 -17.68
N ASN A 15 6.24 -11.41 -16.55
CA ASN A 15 5.75 -10.69 -15.36
C ASN A 15 6.53 -9.41 -15.10
N LEU A 16 6.05 -8.58 -14.18
CA LEU A 16 6.78 -7.37 -13.75
C LEU A 16 7.89 -7.72 -12.75
N GLY A 17 9.09 -7.21 -12.97
CA GLY A 17 10.15 -7.21 -11.95
C GLY A 17 9.84 -6.25 -10.81
N HIS A 18 10.54 -6.38 -9.68
CA HIS A 18 10.22 -5.65 -8.43
C HIS A 18 10.18 -4.13 -8.59
N GLN A 19 11.10 -3.54 -9.36
CA GLN A 19 11.11 -2.09 -9.59
C GLN A 19 9.87 -1.61 -10.37
N ALA A 20 9.43 -2.40 -11.35
CA ALA A 20 8.23 -2.09 -12.13
C ALA A 20 6.96 -2.23 -11.27
N VAL A 21 6.92 -3.20 -10.35
CA VAL A 21 5.83 -3.35 -9.36
C VAL A 21 5.74 -2.12 -8.46
N ARG A 22 6.88 -1.70 -7.87
CA ARG A 22 6.95 -0.50 -7.02
C ARG A 22 6.43 0.72 -7.75
N TYR A 23 6.90 0.93 -8.98
CA TYR A 23 6.45 2.04 -9.82
C TYR A 23 4.95 2.02 -10.10
N VAL A 24 4.38 0.86 -10.47
CA VAL A 24 2.93 0.76 -10.73
C VAL A 24 2.12 1.06 -9.48
N LEU A 25 2.51 0.50 -8.32
CA LEU A 25 1.81 0.74 -7.06
C LEU A 25 1.92 2.21 -6.64
N HIS A 26 3.11 2.81 -6.72
CA HIS A 26 3.30 4.24 -6.45
C HIS A 26 2.38 5.09 -7.33
N ARG A 27 2.42 4.86 -8.64
CA ARG A 27 1.59 5.62 -9.58
C ARG A 27 0.10 5.41 -9.31
N PHE A 28 -0.32 4.19 -8.99
CA PHE A 28 -1.71 3.89 -8.66
C PHE A 28 -2.19 4.68 -7.43
N PHE A 29 -1.44 4.64 -6.33
CA PHE A 29 -1.82 5.35 -5.10
C PHE A 29 -1.76 6.86 -5.23
N VAL A 30 -0.81 7.40 -5.98
CA VAL A 30 -0.75 8.84 -6.27
C VAL A 30 -1.93 9.27 -7.14
N GLN A 31 -2.28 8.51 -8.19
CA GLN A 31 -3.33 8.90 -9.13
C GLN A 31 -4.74 8.72 -8.56
N GLU A 32 -5.01 7.62 -7.86
CA GLU A 32 -6.36 7.31 -7.36
C GLU A 32 -6.65 7.93 -5.98
N HIS A 33 -5.61 8.10 -5.14
CA HIS A 33 -5.79 8.48 -3.74
C HIS A 33 -4.94 9.69 -3.30
N GLY A 34 -4.01 10.17 -4.12
CA GLY A 34 -3.05 11.20 -3.73
C GLY A 34 -2.05 10.76 -2.66
N TRP A 35 -1.90 9.45 -2.43
CA TRP A 35 -1.06 8.93 -1.35
C TRP A 35 0.38 8.71 -1.80
N PHE A 36 1.32 9.30 -1.05
CA PHE A 36 2.75 9.03 -1.17
C PHE A 36 3.18 8.00 -0.12
N ILE A 37 3.27 6.74 -0.54
CA ILE A 37 3.65 5.63 0.34
C ILE A 37 5.16 5.46 0.30
N ARG A 38 5.81 5.67 1.45
CA ARG A 38 7.25 5.41 1.63
C ARG A 38 7.58 3.96 1.27
N GLY A 39 8.67 3.76 0.54
CA GLY A 39 9.09 2.44 0.05
C GLY A 39 8.58 2.07 -1.35
N LEU A 40 7.51 2.72 -1.84
CA LEU A 40 7.08 2.60 -3.24
C LEU A 40 7.71 3.66 -4.17
N GLU A 41 8.37 4.65 -3.60
CA GLU A 41 9.00 5.76 -4.34
C GLU A 41 10.01 5.25 -5.38
N PRO A 42 9.95 5.73 -6.64
CA PRO A 42 10.79 5.21 -7.72
C PRO A 42 12.28 5.52 -7.56
N ASN A 43 12.64 6.56 -6.79
CA ASN A 43 14.01 7.07 -6.70
C ASN A 43 14.67 6.85 -5.31
N ASN A 44 14.03 6.15 -4.38
CA ASN A 44 14.54 6.06 -3.01
C ASN A 44 15.33 4.77 -2.74
N ASN A 45 16.53 4.93 -2.14
CA ASN A 45 17.41 3.87 -1.66
C ASN A 45 16.95 3.25 -0.32
N THR A 46 15.73 3.55 0.15
CA THR A 46 15.13 2.96 1.36
C THR A 46 14.87 1.45 1.28
N TRP A 47 15.17 0.81 0.13
CA TRP A 47 15.12 -0.65 -0.02
C TRP A 47 16.40 -1.34 0.48
N SER A 48 17.44 -0.59 0.87
CA SER A 48 18.63 -1.18 1.49
C SER A 48 18.26 -1.84 2.82
N SER A 49 18.62 -3.12 2.95
CA SER A 49 18.46 -3.98 4.12
C SER A 49 19.07 -3.43 5.42
N ASP A 50 19.84 -2.34 5.31
CA ASP A 50 20.55 -1.65 6.40
C ASP A 50 19.75 -0.48 7.02
N ALA A 51 18.53 -0.22 6.55
CA ALA A 51 17.67 0.78 7.18
C ALA A 51 17.30 0.32 8.61
N LYS A 52 17.96 0.92 9.61
CA LYS A 52 17.65 0.67 11.02
C LYS A 52 16.22 1.14 11.32
N PRO A 53 15.33 0.26 11.83
CA PRO A 53 13.95 0.62 12.12
C PRO A 53 13.90 1.58 13.29
N THR A 54 13.82 2.87 12.99
CA THR A 54 13.82 3.92 14.01
C THR A 54 12.41 4.40 14.33
N THR A 55 11.38 3.95 13.60
CA THR A 55 9.98 4.30 13.92
C THR A 55 8.99 3.25 13.39
N VAL A 56 7.86 3.09 14.09
CA VAL A 56 6.65 2.30 13.74
C VAL A 56 6.14 2.52 12.29
N LYS A 57 6.62 3.55 11.59
CA LYS A 57 6.31 3.90 10.19
C LYS A 57 6.93 2.99 9.11
N GLU A 58 7.81 2.06 9.45
CA GLU A 58 8.59 1.26 8.47
C GLU A 58 8.02 -0.14 8.17
N TRP A 59 6.89 -0.49 8.78
CA TRP A 59 6.31 -1.82 8.63
C TRP A 59 5.78 -2.09 7.22
N VAL A 60 5.23 -1.08 6.53
CA VAL A 60 4.75 -1.20 5.14
C VAL A 60 5.91 -1.47 4.17
N PRO A 61 7.03 -0.71 4.19
CA PRO A 61 8.23 -1.03 3.42
C PRO A 61 8.74 -2.46 3.64
N ASN A 62 8.94 -2.87 4.90
CA ASN A 62 9.50 -4.18 5.23
C ASN A 62 8.56 -5.33 4.86
N TYR A 63 7.25 -5.13 5.02
CA TYR A 63 6.24 -6.11 4.61
C TYR A 63 6.24 -6.28 3.10
N LEU A 64 6.25 -5.18 2.34
CA LEU A 64 6.30 -5.22 0.88
C LEU A 64 7.58 -5.86 0.38
N GLN A 65 8.73 -5.52 0.97
CA GLN A 65 10.01 -6.11 0.63
C GLN A 65 10.02 -7.62 0.84
N ASN A 66 9.66 -8.06 2.04
CA ASN A 66 9.57 -9.48 2.35
C ASN A 66 8.57 -10.21 1.44
N LEU A 67 7.44 -9.58 1.11
CA LEU A 67 6.42 -10.20 0.26
C LEU A 67 6.92 -10.35 -1.18
N LEU A 68 7.52 -9.30 -1.75
CA LEU A 68 8.09 -9.30 -3.09
C LEU A 68 9.27 -10.28 -3.22
N GLU A 69 10.16 -10.33 -2.23
CA GLU A 69 11.31 -11.22 -2.22
C GLU A 69 10.90 -12.68 -1.97
N LYS A 70 10.04 -12.96 -0.97
CA LYS A 70 9.69 -14.34 -0.57
C LYS A 70 8.66 -15.01 -1.48
N ARG A 71 7.67 -14.26 -1.99
CA ARG A 71 6.57 -14.87 -2.77
C ARG A 71 6.73 -14.72 -4.27
N LEU A 72 7.37 -13.64 -4.72
CA LEU A 72 7.46 -13.34 -6.15
C LEU A 72 8.85 -13.60 -6.71
N GLY A 73 9.89 -13.57 -5.87
CA GLY A 73 11.26 -13.99 -6.20
C GLY A 73 11.71 -13.44 -7.56
N GLU A 74 12.39 -14.28 -8.35
CA GLU A 74 12.77 -13.91 -9.72
C GLU A 74 11.63 -14.08 -10.75
N ARG A 75 10.54 -14.77 -10.38
CA ARG A 75 9.38 -14.99 -11.26
C ARG A 75 8.67 -13.69 -11.62
N GLY A 76 8.75 -12.69 -10.75
CA GLY A 76 8.07 -11.40 -10.92
C GLY A 76 6.57 -11.49 -10.60
N THR A 77 5.87 -10.39 -10.84
CA THR A 77 4.47 -10.16 -10.44
C THR A 77 3.53 -10.05 -11.63
N ASP A 78 2.49 -10.87 -11.65
CA ASP A 78 1.40 -10.77 -12.63
C ASP A 78 0.35 -9.71 -12.25
N LEU A 79 -0.63 -9.48 -13.11
CA LEU A 79 -1.65 -8.45 -12.88
C LEU A 79 -2.53 -8.74 -11.66
N HIS A 80 -2.85 -10.00 -11.40
CA HIS A 80 -3.73 -10.40 -10.30
C HIS A 80 -3.01 -10.23 -8.96
N GLU A 81 -1.76 -10.71 -8.87
CA GLU A 81 -0.89 -10.50 -7.71
C GLU A 81 -0.68 -9.01 -7.44
N LEU A 82 -0.47 -8.21 -8.50
CA LEU A 82 -0.32 -6.77 -8.37
C LEU A 82 -1.58 -6.10 -7.82
N ALA A 83 -2.76 -6.52 -8.29
CA ALA A 83 -4.04 -6.01 -7.78
C ALA A 83 -4.27 -6.40 -6.31
N ALA A 84 -3.91 -7.64 -5.93
CA ALA A 84 -3.98 -8.09 -4.54
C ALA A 84 -3.05 -7.27 -3.63
N LEU A 85 -1.83 -6.95 -4.07
CA LEU A 85 -0.92 -6.06 -3.35
C LEU A 85 -1.51 -4.66 -3.15
N ALA A 86 -2.10 -4.07 -4.19
CA ALA A 86 -2.75 -2.77 -4.10
C ALA A 86 -3.94 -2.81 -3.12
N ALA A 87 -4.78 -3.84 -3.18
CA ALA A 87 -5.90 -3.99 -2.26
C ALA A 87 -5.45 -4.14 -0.80
N ALA A 88 -4.42 -4.96 -0.55
CA ALA A 88 -3.87 -5.17 0.79
C ALA A 88 -3.30 -3.87 1.38
N LEU A 89 -2.55 -3.10 0.58
CA LEU A 89 -2.03 -1.79 1.00
C LEU A 89 -3.16 -0.78 1.25
N GLY A 90 -4.18 -0.75 0.39
CA GLY A 90 -5.31 0.14 0.56
C GLY A 90 -6.13 -0.16 1.82
N ASP A 91 -6.42 -1.43 2.07
CA ASP A 91 -7.07 -1.89 3.30
C ASP A 91 -6.28 -1.47 4.54
N LEU A 92 -4.96 -1.53 4.42
CA LEU A 92 -4.10 -1.24 5.53
C LEU A 92 -4.05 0.23 5.90
N VAL A 93 -3.88 1.09 4.89
CA VAL A 93 -3.93 2.55 5.07
C VAL A 93 -5.27 2.96 5.70
N ARG A 94 -6.38 2.34 5.25
CA ARG A 94 -7.71 2.56 5.82
C ARG A 94 -7.76 2.20 7.31
N LYS A 95 -7.28 1.02 7.70
CA LYS A 95 -7.24 0.57 9.10
C LYS A 95 -6.43 1.52 9.98
N GLU A 96 -5.28 1.97 9.49
CA GLU A 96 -4.43 2.92 10.22
C GLU A 96 -5.10 4.30 10.36
N ALA A 97 -5.74 4.80 9.30
CA ALA A 97 -6.46 6.07 9.32
C ALA A 97 -7.62 6.04 10.33
N VAL A 98 -8.43 4.98 10.32
CA VAL A 98 -9.54 4.79 11.28
C VAL A 98 -8.99 4.69 12.71
N GLY A 99 -7.92 3.93 12.93
CA GLY A 99 -7.29 3.83 14.26
C GLY A 99 -6.81 5.18 14.79
N ARG A 100 -6.14 5.97 13.96
CA ARG A 100 -5.68 7.32 14.34
C ARG A 100 -6.82 8.28 14.61
N LEU A 101 -7.89 8.21 13.80
CA LEU A 101 -9.09 9.03 14.01
C LEU A 101 -9.73 8.71 15.36
N LYS A 102 -9.86 7.41 15.68
CA LYS A 102 -10.37 6.96 16.98
C LYS A 102 -9.56 7.52 18.14
N THR A 103 -8.23 7.37 18.09
CA THR A 103 -7.33 7.91 19.10
C THR A 103 -7.45 9.43 19.24
N ALA A 104 -7.60 10.17 18.15
CA ALA A 104 -7.77 11.62 18.21
C ALA A 104 -9.10 12.01 18.89
N TYR A 105 -10.20 11.32 18.57
CA TYR A 105 -11.51 11.54 19.18
C TYR A 105 -11.47 11.25 20.69
N GLU A 106 -10.86 10.14 21.08
CA GLU A 106 -10.65 9.76 22.49
C GLU A 106 -9.86 10.83 23.25
N ILE A 107 -8.77 11.34 22.66
CA ILE A 107 -7.95 12.41 23.27
C ILE A 107 -8.75 13.70 23.46
N HIS A 108 -9.65 14.02 22.54
CA HIS A 108 -10.48 15.23 22.59
C HIS A 108 -11.80 15.03 23.34
N GLY A 109 -12.07 13.83 23.88
CA GLY A 109 -13.32 13.52 24.57
C GLY A 109 -14.56 13.59 23.68
N ILE A 110 -14.40 13.47 22.36
CA ILE A 110 -15.52 13.46 21.42
C ILE A 110 -16.03 12.01 21.34
N PRO A 111 -17.30 11.74 21.66
CA PRO A 111 -17.86 10.40 21.55
C PRO A 111 -17.82 9.93 20.10
N LEU A 112 -17.40 8.68 19.91
CA LEU A 112 -17.31 8.01 18.60
C LEU A 112 -18.65 7.46 18.11
N ASP A 113 -19.71 7.65 18.89
CA ASP A 113 -21.02 7.06 18.68
C ASP A 113 -22.10 8.15 18.79
N GLU A 114 -22.41 8.75 17.66
CA GLU A 114 -23.78 9.09 17.33
C GLU A 114 -24.05 8.29 16.04
N ALA A 115 -24.48 7.04 16.19
CA ALA A 115 -25.14 6.34 15.10
C ALA A 115 -26.22 7.30 14.56
N SER A 116 -26.08 7.69 13.29
CA SER A 116 -27.09 8.52 12.62
C SER A 116 -28.43 7.79 12.75
N PRO A 117 -29.48 8.40 13.33
CA PRO A 117 -30.83 7.86 13.27
C PRO A 117 -31.36 8.07 11.84
N GLU A 118 -30.83 7.29 10.89
CA GLU A 118 -31.27 7.30 9.48
C GLU A 118 -32.11 6.07 9.11
N ASP A 119 -32.38 5.16 10.05
CA ASP A 119 -33.25 3.98 9.84
C ASP A 119 -34.59 4.06 10.59
N GLU A 120 -35.10 5.27 10.86
CA GLU A 120 -36.46 5.45 11.39
C GLU A 120 -37.20 6.58 10.65
N VAL A 121 -37.53 6.32 9.39
CA VAL A 121 -38.65 7.01 8.70
C VAL A 121 -39.40 6.01 7.82
N GLU A 122 -40.47 5.48 8.42
CA GLU A 122 -41.78 5.04 7.89
C GLU A 122 -41.86 4.19 6.60
#